data_AF-A0A519T0I3-F1
#
_entry.id   AF-A0A519T0I3-F1
#
_cell.length_a   1.000
_cell.length_b   1.000
_cell.length_c   1.000
_cell.angle_alpha   90.00
_cell.angle_beta   90.00
_cell.angle_gamma   90.00
#
_symmetry.space_group_name_H-M   'P 1'
#
loop_
_entity.id
_entity.type
_entity.pdbx_description
1 polymer ?
#
loop_
_entity_poly.entity_id
_entity_poly.type
_entity_poly.pdbx_seq_one_letter_code
_entity_poly.pdbx_strand_id
1 'polypeptide(L)' 'GDERVWFAQLYGMSDNLSYNLAHAGYHTAKYVPYGPVGAVMPYLLRRANENTAIAGQSSREFLLIQKELRRRQGR' A
#
# COMPACT_ATOMS: atom_id res chain seq x y z
N GLY A 1 -15.22 8.68 11.56
CA GLY A 1 -14.13 8.11 12.40
C GLY A 1 -13.84 9.03 13.57
N ASP A 2 -12.93 8.64 14.46
CA ASP A 2 -12.41 9.54 15.51
C ASP A 2 -11.43 10.55 14.89
N GLU A 3 -11.70 11.85 15.04
CA GLU A 3 -10.92 12.93 14.43
C GLU A 3 -9.45 12.99 14.91
N ARG A 4 -9.17 12.37 16.07
CA ARG A 4 -7.84 12.32 16.67
C ARG A 4 -6.92 11.30 15.99
N VAL A 5 -7.44 10.41 15.15
CA VAL A 5 -6.70 9.32 14.52
C VAL A 5 -6.50 9.59 13.04
N TRP A 6 -5.25 9.46 12.59
CA TRP A 6 -4.86 9.67 11.19
C TRP A 6 -4.17 8.43 10.63
N PHE A 7 -4.55 8.06 9.42
CA PHE A 7 -3.87 7.01 8.66
C PHE A 7 -2.88 7.64 7.69
N ALA A 8 -1.59 7.34 7.83
CA ALA A 8 -0.56 7.80 6.91
C ALA A 8 -0.17 6.69 5.93
N GLN A 9 -0.07 7.02 4.65
CA GLN A 9 0.38 6.10 3.60
C GLN A 9 1.55 6.71 2.84
N LEU A 10 2.59 5.90 2.61
CA LEU A 10 3.70 6.26 1.73
C LEU A 10 3.19 6.40 0.29
N TYR A 11 3.52 7.53 -0.34
CA TYR A 11 3.02 7.87 -1.68
C TYR A 11 3.50 6.90 -2.76
N GLY A 12 2.61 6.57 -3.70
CA GLY A 12 2.88 5.65 -4.81
C GLY A 12 2.83 4.16 -4.45
N MET A 13 2.30 3.83 -3.27
CA MET A 13 2.07 2.43 -2.85
C MET A 13 0.55 2.16 -2.77
N SER A 14 0.05 1.43 -1.77
CA SER A 14 -1.34 0.95 -1.62
C SER A 14 -2.42 2.05 -1.55
N ASP A 15 -2.53 2.86 -2.60
CA ASP A 15 -3.37 4.06 -2.65
C ASP A 15 -4.85 3.71 -2.58
N ASN A 16 -5.24 2.57 -3.16
CA ASN A 16 -6.59 2.00 -3.06
C ASN A 16 -7.08 1.90 -1.60
N LEU A 17 -6.20 1.54 -0.65
CA LEU A 17 -6.57 1.44 0.76
C LEU A 17 -6.88 2.81 1.35
N SER A 18 -6.00 3.78 1.12
CA SER A 18 -6.20 5.15 1.60
C SER A 18 -7.40 5.86 0.96
N TYR A 19 -7.71 5.59 -0.32
CA TYR A 19 -8.90 6.14 -0.96
C TYR A 19 -10.19 5.61 -0.32
N ASN A 20 -10.24 4.30 -0.04
CA ASN A 20 -11.38 3.70 0.66
C ASN A 20 -11.55 4.26 2.07
N LEU A 21 -10.45 4.45 2.81
CA LEU A 21 -10.47 5.05 4.15
C LEU A 21 -10.96 6.51 4.11
N ALA A 22 -10.46 7.31 3.17
CA ALA A 22 -10.91 8.69 3.00
C ALA A 22 -12.40 8.75 2.61
N HIS A 23 -12.84 7.87 1.70
CA HIS A 23 -14.24 7.77 1.30
C HIS A 23 -15.16 7.38 2.47
N ALA A 24 -14.68 6.55 3.40
CA ALA A 24 -15.39 6.18 4.62
C ALA A 24 -15.34 7.27 5.73
N GLY A 25 -14.78 8.46 5.45
CA GLY A 25 -14.75 9.59 6.37
C GLY A 25 -13.68 9.48 7.46
N TYR A 26 -12.57 8.77 7.20
CA TYR A 26 -11.39 8.80 8.07
C TYR A 26 -10.36 9.80 7.57
N HIS A 27 -9.59 10.36 8.49
CA HIS A 27 -8.48 11.24 8.14
C HIS A 27 -7.31 10.43 7.58
N THR A 28 -6.87 10.80 6.38
CA THR A 28 -5.76 10.15 5.68
C THR A 28 -4.72 11.17 5.25
N ALA A 29 -3.44 10.83 5.40
CA ALA A 29 -2.32 11.64 4.94
C ALA A 29 -1.39 10.84 4.02
N LYS A 30 -0.69 11.55 3.13
CA LYS A 30 0.34 10.98 2.26
C LYS A 30 1.72 11.40 2.73
N TYR A 31 2.58 10.42 3.00
CA TYR A 31 3.99 10.66 3.30
C TYR A 31 4.78 10.68 2.00
N VAL A 32 5.31 11.85 1.66
CA VAL A 32 6.01 12.13 0.41
C VAL A 32 7.43 12.61 0.74
N PRO A 33 8.48 11.90 0.31
CA PRO A 33 9.85 12.44 0.39
C PRO A 33 9.99 13.61 -0.59
N TYR A 34 10.65 14.70 -0.17
CA TYR A 34 10.91 15.86 -1.03
C TYR A 34 12.36 16.33 -0.89
N GLY A 35 12.92 16.88 -1.96
CA GLY A 35 14.28 17.41 -2.00
C GLY A 35 15.11 16.86 -3.17
N PRO A 36 16.38 17.31 -3.32
CA PRO A 36 17.29 16.81 -4.34
C PRO A 36 17.48 15.30 -4.24
N VAL A 37 17.68 14.63 -5.39
CA VAL A 37 17.78 13.16 -5.46
C VAL A 37 18.77 12.59 -4.44
N GLY A 38 19.97 13.20 -4.33
CA GLY A 38 20.99 12.77 -3.37
C GLY A 38 20.52 12.74 -1.91
N ALA A 39 19.68 13.69 -1.50
CA ALA A 39 19.15 13.75 -0.13
C ALA A 39 18.10 12.67 0.14
N VAL A 40 17.40 12.20 -0.90
CA VAL A 40 16.34 11.18 -0.78
C VAL A 40 16.81 9.76 -1.12
N MET A 41 18.05 9.57 -1.59
CA MET A 41 18.61 8.26 -1.92
C MET A 41 18.43 7.20 -0.81
N PRO A 42 18.70 7.49 0.48
CA PRO A 42 18.49 6.51 1.54
C PRO A 42 17.03 6.06 1.68
N TYR A 43 16.07 6.97 1.45
CA TYR A 43 14.65 6.63 1.46
C TYR A 43 14.30 5.70 0.28
N LEU A 44 14.77 6.03 -0.92
CA LEU A 44 14.50 5.25 -2.13
C LEU A 44 15.06 3.82 -2.04
N LEU A 45 16.27 3.66 -1.51
CA LEU A 45 16.88 2.33 -1.30
C LEU A 45 16.07 1.47 -0.32
N ARG A 46 15.57 2.05 0.79
CA ARG A 46 14.70 1.32 1.72
C ARG A 46 13.40 0.87 1.05
N ARG A 47 12.80 1.72 0.21
CA ARG A 47 11.59 1.37 -0.55
C ARG A 47 11.83 0.27 -1.57
N ALA A 48 12.97 0.30 -2.27
CA ALA A 48 13.33 -0.77 -3.19
C ALA A 48 13.41 -2.12 -2.46
N ASN A 49 14.11 -2.18 -1.32
CA ASN A 49 14.25 -3.41 -0.53
C ASN A 49 12.91 -3.93 0.00
N GLU A 50 12.06 -3.05 0.54
CA GLU A 50 10.74 -3.43 1.05
C GLU A 50 9.83 -3.95 -0.06
N ASN A 51 9.78 -3.25 -1.20
CA ASN A 51 8.95 -3.65 -2.33
C ASN A 51 9.44 -4.95 -2.98
N THR A 52 10.75 -5.21 -2.99
CA THR A 52 11.30 -6.51 -3.44
C THR A 52 10.89 -7.65 -2.50
N ALA A 53 10.91 -7.43 -1.18
CA ALA A 53 10.42 -8.41 -0.22
C ALA A 53 8.92 -8.68 -0.39
N ILE A 54 8.12 -7.62 -0.64
CA ILE A 54 6.68 -7.72 -0.91
C ILE A 54 6.39 -8.45 -2.23
N ALA A 55 7.19 -8.24 -3.28
CA ALA A 55 7.03 -8.95 -4.55
C ALA A 55 7.12 -10.48 -4.40
N GLY A 56 7.92 -10.97 -3.45
CA GLY A 56 7.96 -12.39 -3.10
C GLY A 56 6.64 -12.91 -2.47
N GLN A 57 5.90 -12.03 -1.78
CA GLN A 57 4.61 -12.35 -1.14
C GLN A 57 3.41 -12.20 -2.10
N SER A 58 3.48 -11.31 -3.10
CA SER A 58 2.43 -11.12 -4.12
C SER A 58 2.05 -12.41 -4.86
N SER A 59 3.01 -13.30 -5.13
CA SER A 59 2.73 -14.61 -5.74
C SER A 59 1.77 -15.45 -4.88
N ARG A 60 1.86 -15.35 -3.54
CA ARG A 60 0.98 -16.06 -2.62
C ARG A 60 -0.42 -15.45 -2.60
N GLU A 61 -0.53 -14.13 -2.63
CA GLU A 61 -1.83 -13.45 -2.72
C GLU A 61 -2.53 -13.75 -4.05
N PHE A 62 -1.78 -13.76 -5.16
CA PHE A 62 -2.30 -14.16 -6.47
C PHE A 62 -2.89 -15.58 -6.45
N LEU A 63 -2.19 -16.54 -5.83
CA LEU A 63 -2.69 -17.91 -5.67
C LEU A 63 -3.96 -17.97 -4.81
N LEU A 64 -4.05 -17.17 -3.74
CA LEU A 64 -5.23 -17.09 -2.89
C LEU A 64 -6.44 -16.49 -3.64
N ILE A 65 -6.23 -15.44 -4.44
CA ILE A 65 -7.26 -14.85 -5.29
C ILE A 65 -7.75 -15.87 -6.33
N GLN A 66 -6.83 -16.57 -7.01
CA GLN A 66 -7.20 -17.62 -7.95
C GLN A 66 -8.01 -18.75 -7.30
N LYS A 67 -7.66 -19.12 -6.06
CA LYS A 67 -8.41 -20.12 -5.29
C LYS A 67 -9.82 -19.64 -4.99
N GLU A 68 -9.98 -18.38 -4.58
CA GLU A 68 -11.27 -17.77 -4.26
C GLU A 68 -12.15 -17.61 -5.51
N LEU A 69 -11.59 -17.21 -6.66
CA LEU A 69 -12.32 -17.14 -7.94
C LEU A 69 -12.86 -18.51 -8.36
N ARG A 70 -12.05 -19.57 -8.27
CA ARG A 70 -12.50 -20.94 -8.54
C ARG A 70 -13.62 -21.39 -7.60
N ARG A 71 -13.52 -21.07 -6.30
CA ARG A 71 -14.57 -21.37 -5.31
C ARG A 71 -15.90 -20.70 -5.67
N ARG A 72 -15.86 -19.48 -6.21
CA ARG A 72 -17.07 -18.73 -6.62
C ARG A 72 -17.69 -19.25 -7.92
N GLN A 73 -16.89 -19.77 -8.85
CA GLN A 73 -17.40 -20.38 -10.10
C GLN A 73 -18.14 -21.71 -9.87
N GLY A 74 -17.89 -22.39 -8.74
CA GLY A 74 -18.59 -23.63 -8.36
C GLY A 74 -19.91 -23.42 -7.60
N ARG A 75 -20.43 -22.19 -7.55
CA ARG A 75 -21.77 -21.84 -7.09
C ARG A 75 -22.59 -21.36 -8.27
#